data_AF-A0A1X2DF99-F1
#
_entry.id   AF-A0A1X2DF99-F1
#
_cell.length_a   1.000
_cell.length_b   1.000
_cell.length_c   1.000
_cell.angle_alpha   90.00
_cell.angle_beta   90.00
_cell.angle_gamma   90.00
#
_symmetry.space_group_name_H-M   'P 1'
#
loop_
_entity.id
_entity.type
_entity.pdbx_description
1 polymer ?
#
loop_
_entity_poly.entity_id
_entity_poly.type
_entity_poly.pdbx_seq_one_letter_code
_entity_poly.pdbx_strand_id
1 'polypeptide(L)'
;MSGGRVGALASGLWRLRRGPDLAAMRAATSPEQLARRALVPAARNLGIAIGFLPAHLRAEATAALLACRVLDAYEDLIDRRRAKYAVQSAAGYLSGATDSPPPPLHAVTVRDSEAVDLVLAARIHDVRALLSALPREGQQRVGQLLVDLGRVMAGNLDKPLPRTGYGEGVLGRVTRYACSLVAEGAFTEADLAELAGCVGVTAQLANDLRDGELALYDAGDRAELTRAVMLRLLVPALGSFALLARLGPRTPSRGARTAMAYMTITTTAFLCHAVGAPVPYRRRLRLGAAVLAARSPVHWTAMLQRVRRAADGAVHRLLDASSDLAATGSAAQVLGLGASRSPTPSIAPLVVDRAFALVAALPAEPLCGKLPGHDKRRMMIADHLAFGAVERLRPRDTDAMNALATQFQLAALDTTNPGINP
;
A
#
# COMPACT_ATOMS: atom_id res chain seq x y z
N MET A 1 -0.05 -1.55 28.65
CA MET A 1 -0.88 -0.51 27.98
C MET A 1 -1.78 0.08 29.05
N SER A 2 -1.68 1.38 29.34
CA SER A 2 -2.54 2.02 30.35
C SER A 2 -4.00 2.12 29.84
N GLY A 3 -4.97 2.13 30.75
CA GLY A 3 -6.41 2.12 30.42
C GLY A 3 -6.85 3.22 29.45
N GLY A 4 -6.24 4.41 29.51
CA GLY A 4 -6.50 5.50 28.56
C GLY A 4 -6.13 5.19 27.10
N ARG A 5 -5.16 4.31 26.85
CA ARG A 5 -4.76 3.89 25.48
C ARG A 5 -5.78 2.93 24.86
N VAL A 6 -6.40 2.06 25.66
CA VAL A 6 -7.45 1.16 25.19
C VAL A 6 -8.71 1.94 24.81
N GLY A 7 -9.07 2.95 25.61
CA GLY A 7 -10.21 3.84 25.31
C GLY A 7 -10.05 4.60 24.00
N ALA A 8 -8.87 5.16 23.72
CA ALA A 8 -8.59 5.86 22.47
C ALA A 8 -8.67 4.94 21.23
N LEU A 9 -8.15 3.70 21.33
CA LEU A 9 -8.20 2.71 20.24
C LEU A 9 -9.62 2.17 20.02
N ALA A 10 -10.38 1.91 21.09
CA ALA A 10 -11.77 1.51 21.02
C ALA A 10 -12.64 2.62 20.41
N SER A 11 -12.41 3.89 20.81
CA SER A 11 -13.07 5.05 20.21
C SER A 11 -12.72 5.19 18.72
N GLY A 12 -11.45 4.99 18.32
CA GLY A 12 -11.04 5.00 16.93
C GLY A 12 -11.70 3.90 16.09
N LEU A 13 -11.76 2.67 16.59
CA LEU A 13 -12.46 1.56 15.93
C LEU A 13 -13.97 1.77 15.81
N TRP A 14 -14.57 2.49 16.75
CA TRP A 14 -15.97 2.88 16.70
C TRP A 14 -16.21 4.03 15.72
N ARG A 15 -15.31 5.02 15.67
CA ARG A 15 -15.35 6.15 14.70
C ARG A 15 -15.11 5.73 13.25
N LEU A 16 -14.40 4.63 13.00
CA LEU A 16 -14.36 4.02 11.66
C LEU A 16 -15.74 3.63 11.11
N ARG A 17 -16.77 3.57 11.96
CA ARG A 17 -18.14 3.16 11.61
C ARG A 17 -19.13 4.32 11.51
N ARG A 18 -18.71 5.56 11.81
CA ARG A 18 -19.56 6.75 11.79
C ARG A 18 -18.98 7.81 10.87
N GLY A 19 -19.85 8.64 10.30
CA GLY A 19 -19.43 9.86 9.61
C GLY A 19 -18.59 10.76 10.53
N PRO A 20 -17.70 11.59 9.96
CA PRO A 20 -16.89 12.52 10.74
C PRO A 20 -17.78 13.52 11.49
N ASP A 21 -17.50 13.75 12.78
CA ASP A 21 -18.15 14.81 13.56
C ASP A 21 -17.45 16.15 13.28
N LEU A 22 -17.81 16.76 12.15
CA LEU A 22 -17.22 17.99 11.67
C LEU A 22 -17.50 19.17 12.61
N ALA A 23 -18.66 19.19 13.26
CA ALA A 23 -19.01 20.21 14.24
C ALA A 23 -18.06 20.16 15.45
N ALA A 24 -17.80 18.97 15.99
CA ALA A 24 -16.82 18.81 17.05
C ALA A 24 -15.40 19.16 16.58
N MET A 25 -15.01 18.86 15.34
CA MET A 25 -13.70 19.27 14.84
C MET A 25 -13.57 20.79 14.76
N ARG A 26 -14.58 21.49 14.23
CA ARG A 26 -14.61 22.97 14.17
C ARG A 26 -14.64 23.59 15.56
N ALA A 27 -15.34 22.98 16.52
CA ALA A 27 -15.43 23.43 17.90
C ALA A 27 -14.25 22.99 18.79
N ALA A 28 -13.18 22.42 18.22
CA ALA A 28 -12.01 22.07 19.00
C ALA A 28 -11.32 23.33 19.57
N THR A 29 -11.07 23.34 20.88
CA THR A 29 -10.49 24.46 21.63
C THR A 29 -8.98 24.42 21.73
N SER A 30 -8.34 23.33 21.30
CA SER A 30 -6.86 23.23 21.23
C SER A 30 -6.40 22.41 20.01
N PRO A 31 -5.15 22.60 19.56
CA PRO A 31 -4.56 21.80 18.48
C PRO A 31 -4.59 20.30 18.76
N GLU A 32 -4.31 19.88 20.00
CA GLU A 32 -4.33 18.47 20.39
C GLU A 32 -5.74 17.90 20.39
N GLN A 33 -6.74 18.71 20.76
CA GLN A 33 -8.14 18.29 20.70
C GLN A 33 -8.59 18.12 19.25
N LEU A 34 -8.20 19.03 18.36
CA LEU A 34 -8.42 18.91 16.91
C LEU A 34 -7.77 17.62 16.40
N ALA A 35 -6.48 17.40 16.70
CA ALA A 35 -5.73 16.22 16.26
C ALA A 35 -6.40 14.91 16.69
N ARG A 36 -6.82 14.79 17.96
CA ARG A 36 -7.53 13.61 18.47
C ARG A 36 -8.85 13.35 17.74
N ARG A 37 -9.58 14.42 17.37
CA ARG A 37 -10.86 14.32 16.67
C ARG A 37 -10.68 14.01 15.19
N ALA A 38 -9.64 14.54 14.56
CA ALA A 38 -9.38 14.45 13.13
C ALA A 38 -8.62 13.18 12.69
N LEU A 39 -7.74 12.63 13.54
CA LEU A 39 -6.79 11.58 13.15
C LEU A 39 -7.43 10.36 12.46
N VAL A 40 -8.46 9.77 13.06
CA VAL A 40 -9.14 8.59 12.49
C VAL A 40 -10.05 8.96 11.32
N PRO A 41 -10.86 10.04 11.37
CA PRO A 41 -11.58 10.50 10.19
C PRO A 41 -10.70 10.77 8.97
N ALA A 42 -9.55 11.41 9.17
CA ALA A 42 -8.64 11.82 8.09
C ALA A 42 -7.90 10.65 7.45
N ALA A 43 -7.54 9.62 8.23
CA ALA A 43 -6.65 8.55 7.74
C ALA A 43 -7.10 7.12 8.04
N ARG A 44 -8.30 6.95 8.60
CA ARG A 44 -8.96 5.66 8.87
C ARG A 44 -8.03 4.66 9.58
N ASN A 45 -7.67 3.56 8.91
CA ASN A 45 -6.81 2.52 9.48
C ASN A 45 -5.41 3.04 9.83
N LEU A 46 -4.87 3.98 9.05
CA LEU A 46 -3.59 4.62 9.35
C LEU A 46 -3.68 5.49 10.62
N GLY A 47 -4.81 6.19 10.83
CA GLY A 47 -5.07 6.92 12.06
C GLY A 47 -5.10 6.01 13.30
N ILE A 48 -5.66 4.80 13.17
CA ILE A 48 -5.60 3.77 14.23
C ILE A 48 -4.16 3.27 14.41
N ALA A 49 -3.44 3.03 13.31
CA ALA A 49 -2.07 2.55 13.33
C ALA A 49 -1.14 3.52 14.08
N ILE A 50 -1.26 4.81 13.81
CA ILE A 50 -0.56 5.90 14.53
C ILE A 50 -0.85 5.84 16.04
N GLY A 51 -2.06 5.46 16.43
CA GLY A 51 -2.45 5.28 17.84
C GLY A 51 -1.58 4.26 18.60
N PHE A 52 -1.02 3.24 17.93
CA PHE A 52 -0.15 2.25 18.57
C PHE A 52 1.27 2.74 18.80
N LEU A 53 1.69 3.80 18.11
CA LEU A 53 3.07 4.28 18.20
C LEU A 53 3.41 4.78 19.62
N PRO A 54 4.70 4.70 20.03
CA PRO A 54 5.23 5.40 21.20
C PRO A 54 4.86 6.89 21.18
N ALA A 55 4.80 7.53 22.35
CA ALA A 55 4.26 8.90 22.46
C ALA A 55 4.98 9.91 21.55
N HIS A 56 6.31 9.86 21.50
CA HIS A 56 7.12 10.74 20.65
C HIS A 56 6.85 10.49 19.15
N LEU A 57 6.92 9.24 18.69
CA LEU A 57 6.61 8.89 17.28
C LEU A 57 5.16 9.18 16.91
N ARG A 58 4.22 9.03 17.86
CA ARG A 58 2.80 9.29 17.63
C ARG A 58 2.54 10.77 17.40
N ALA A 59 3.15 11.65 18.20
CA ALA A 59 2.99 13.09 18.04
C ALA A 59 3.51 13.54 16.66
N GLU A 60 4.72 13.11 16.31
CA GLU A 60 5.35 13.41 15.02
C GLU A 60 4.54 12.84 13.83
N ALA A 61 4.14 11.57 13.88
CA ALA A 61 3.32 10.96 12.83
C ALA A 61 1.93 11.62 12.69
N THR A 62 1.33 12.05 13.81
CA THR A 62 0.04 12.76 13.79
C THR A 62 0.17 14.11 13.11
N ALA A 63 1.18 14.91 13.50
CA ALA A 63 1.40 16.22 12.91
C ALA A 63 1.75 16.11 11.41
N ALA A 64 2.63 15.18 11.04
CA ALA A 64 2.98 14.91 9.64
C ALA A 64 1.76 14.53 8.80
N LEU A 65 0.93 13.59 9.29
CA LEU A 65 -0.27 13.15 8.59
C LEU A 65 -1.25 14.31 8.37
N LEU A 66 -1.58 15.06 9.43
CA LEU A 66 -2.54 16.15 9.32
C LEU A 66 -2.02 17.27 8.41
N ALA A 67 -0.71 17.55 8.44
CA ALA A 67 -0.08 18.48 7.52
C ALA A 67 -0.15 18.01 6.05
N CYS A 68 0.09 16.72 5.79
CA CYS A 68 -0.09 16.16 4.44
C CYS A 68 -1.56 16.30 3.97
N ARG A 69 -2.54 16.06 4.84
CA ARG A 69 -3.96 16.25 4.51
C ARG A 69 -4.34 17.71 4.23
N VAL A 70 -3.66 18.66 4.87
CA VAL A 70 -3.81 20.08 4.52
C VAL A 70 -3.25 20.36 3.12
N LEU A 71 -2.10 19.78 2.76
CA LEU A 71 -1.56 19.92 1.40
C LEU A 71 -2.51 19.31 0.36
N ASP A 72 -3.02 18.10 0.60
CA ASP A 72 -4.03 17.45 -0.25
C ASP A 72 -5.25 18.38 -0.45
N ALA A 73 -5.73 19.03 0.62
CA ALA A 73 -6.85 19.97 0.54
C ALA A 73 -6.58 21.13 -0.44
N TYR A 74 -5.38 21.72 -0.36
CA TYR A 74 -4.97 22.79 -1.26
C TYR A 74 -4.66 22.31 -2.67
N GLU A 75 -4.36 21.04 -2.88
CA GLU A 75 -4.18 20.45 -4.21
C GLU A 75 -5.52 20.17 -4.88
N ASP A 76 -6.45 19.55 -4.15
CA ASP A 76 -7.67 18.96 -4.72
C ASP A 76 -8.87 19.91 -4.72
N LEU A 77 -8.97 20.83 -3.74
CA LEU A 77 -10.22 21.55 -3.45
C LEU A 77 -10.20 23.02 -3.87
N ILE A 78 -9.03 23.57 -4.21
CA ILE A 78 -8.92 24.93 -4.73
C ILE A 78 -8.97 24.92 -6.26
N ASP A 79 -9.40 26.03 -6.86
CA ASP A 79 -9.34 26.19 -8.31
C ASP A 79 -7.93 25.88 -8.86
N ARG A 80 -7.87 25.05 -9.89
CA ARG A 80 -6.63 24.51 -10.45
C ARG A 80 -5.62 25.59 -10.83
N ARG A 81 -6.07 26.77 -11.27
CA ARG A 81 -5.19 27.89 -11.64
C ARG A 81 -4.45 28.49 -10.43
N ARG A 82 -5.01 28.32 -9.24
CA ARG A 82 -4.47 28.82 -7.97
C ARG A 82 -3.79 27.73 -7.13
N ALA A 83 -4.11 26.46 -7.39
CA ALA A 83 -3.62 25.32 -6.62
C ALA A 83 -2.11 25.26 -6.49
N LYS A 84 -1.36 25.51 -7.58
CA LYS A 84 0.11 25.49 -7.58
C LYS A 84 0.69 26.41 -6.50
N TYR A 85 0.25 27.68 -6.50
CA TYR A 85 0.74 28.68 -5.55
C TYR A 85 0.22 28.42 -4.14
N ALA A 86 -1.03 27.97 -3.99
CA ALA A 86 -1.62 27.68 -2.69
C ALA A 86 -0.92 26.52 -1.98
N VAL A 87 -0.60 25.43 -2.69
CA VAL A 87 0.16 24.30 -2.15
C VAL A 87 1.57 24.71 -1.73
N GLN A 88 2.27 25.50 -2.55
CA GLN A 88 3.60 26.01 -2.19
C GLN A 88 3.57 26.90 -0.95
N SER A 89 2.59 27.80 -0.86
CA SER A 89 2.39 28.66 0.30
C SER A 89 2.03 27.86 1.55
N ALA A 90 1.17 26.85 1.43
CA ALA A 90 0.81 25.97 2.55
C ALA A 90 2.02 25.16 3.04
N ALA A 91 2.83 24.61 2.12
CA ALA A 91 4.06 23.90 2.46
C ALA A 91 5.08 24.82 3.15
N GLY A 92 5.27 26.04 2.65
CA GLY A 92 6.13 27.05 3.27
C GLY A 92 5.65 27.45 4.68
N TYR A 93 4.34 27.65 4.83
CA TYR A 93 3.72 28.00 6.10
C TYR A 93 3.86 26.89 7.14
N LEU A 94 3.55 25.64 6.77
CA LEU A 94 3.59 24.49 7.67
C LEU A 94 5.03 24.08 8.04
N SER A 95 5.98 24.21 7.12
CA SER A 95 7.39 23.96 7.38
C SER A 95 8.06 25.07 8.22
N GLY A 96 7.38 26.19 8.44
CA GLY A 96 7.93 27.36 9.13
C GLY A 96 8.89 28.19 8.28
N ALA A 97 8.98 27.93 6.97
CA ALA A 97 9.76 28.75 6.05
C ALA A 97 9.14 30.14 5.82
N THR A 98 7.82 30.27 6.00
CA THR A 98 7.09 31.53 5.89
C THR A 98 6.11 31.71 7.05
N ASP A 99 5.89 32.95 7.50
CA ASP A 99 4.89 33.25 8.54
C ASP A 99 3.50 33.58 7.98
N SER A 100 3.41 33.88 6.69
CA SER A 100 2.14 34.17 6.03
C SER A 100 1.37 32.87 5.73
N PRO A 101 0.12 32.72 6.22
CA PRO A 101 -0.69 31.57 5.86
C PRO A 101 -1.10 31.60 4.38
N PRO A 102 -1.38 30.44 3.77
CA PRO A 102 -1.93 30.37 2.42
C PRO A 102 -3.30 31.07 2.33
N PRO A 103 -3.74 31.43 1.11
CA PRO A 103 -5.06 32.00 0.89
C PRO A 103 -6.16 31.07 1.41
N PRO A 104 -7.27 31.59 1.97
CA PRO A 104 -8.33 30.75 2.50
C PRO A 104 -8.92 29.84 1.43
N LEU A 105 -9.13 28.57 1.79
CA LEU A 105 -9.67 27.57 0.88
C LEU A 105 -11.18 27.79 0.68
N HIS A 106 -11.57 28.12 -0.56
CA HIS A 106 -12.98 28.25 -0.98
C HIS A 106 -13.32 27.07 -1.90
N ALA A 107 -13.84 25.98 -1.34
CA ALA A 107 -14.12 24.78 -2.11
C ALA A 107 -15.37 24.94 -2.99
N VAL A 108 -15.27 24.48 -4.23
CA VAL A 108 -16.34 24.58 -5.24
C VAL A 108 -17.39 23.47 -5.06
N THR A 109 -16.97 22.28 -4.59
CA THR A 109 -17.83 21.13 -4.25
C THR A 109 -17.12 20.26 -3.22
N VAL A 110 -17.85 19.62 -2.31
CA VAL A 110 -17.26 18.85 -1.19
C VAL A 110 -17.92 17.48 -1.09
N ARG A 111 -17.15 16.41 -1.32
CA ARG A 111 -17.54 15.05 -0.92
C ARG A 111 -17.38 14.90 0.60
N ASP A 112 -18.14 14.03 1.23
CA ASP A 112 -18.01 13.75 2.68
C ASP A 112 -16.58 13.37 3.10
N SER A 113 -15.80 12.76 2.20
CA SER A 113 -14.38 12.43 2.40
C SER A 113 -13.47 13.65 2.47
N GLU A 114 -13.85 14.75 1.82
CA GLU A 114 -13.08 16.00 1.69
C GLU A 114 -13.45 17.00 2.79
N ALA A 115 -14.59 16.80 3.46
CA ALA A 115 -15.07 17.68 4.51
C ALA A 115 -14.12 17.73 5.74
N VAL A 116 -13.40 16.64 6.00
CA VAL A 116 -12.34 16.60 7.02
C VAL A 116 -11.16 17.48 6.61
N ASP A 117 -10.73 17.41 5.36
CA ASP A 117 -9.58 18.13 4.84
C ASP A 117 -9.85 19.64 4.82
N LEU A 118 -11.09 20.05 4.51
CA LEU A 118 -11.52 21.44 4.63
C LEU A 118 -11.43 21.99 6.04
N VAL A 119 -11.87 21.22 7.04
CA VAL A 119 -11.76 21.66 8.43
C VAL A 119 -10.29 21.79 8.82
N LEU A 120 -9.44 20.86 8.38
CA LEU A 120 -7.99 20.94 8.64
C LEU A 120 -7.34 22.13 7.94
N ALA A 121 -7.68 22.42 6.69
CA ALA A 121 -7.17 23.58 5.95
C ALA A 121 -7.63 24.91 6.56
N ALA A 122 -8.91 25.01 6.97
CA ALA A 122 -9.42 26.18 7.67
C ALA A 122 -8.78 26.37 9.05
N ARG A 123 -8.32 25.28 9.68
CA ARG A 123 -7.62 25.26 10.97
C ARG A 123 -6.11 25.03 10.78
N ILE A 124 -5.53 25.48 9.66
CA ILE A 124 -4.09 25.28 9.35
C ILE A 124 -3.17 25.82 10.44
N HIS A 125 -3.57 26.89 11.13
CA HIS A 125 -2.85 27.44 12.28
C HIS A 125 -2.66 26.43 13.41
N ASP A 126 -3.69 25.63 13.72
CA ASP A 126 -3.58 24.57 14.73
C ASP A 126 -2.67 23.43 14.26
N VAL A 127 -2.72 23.09 12.97
CA VAL A 127 -1.82 22.08 12.39
C VAL A 127 -0.37 22.56 12.45
N ARG A 128 -0.11 23.83 12.16
CA ARG A 128 1.22 24.44 12.36
C ARG A 128 1.63 24.42 13.83
N ALA A 129 0.73 24.73 14.76
CA ALA A 129 1.04 24.66 16.19
C ALA A 129 1.46 23.24 16.63
N LEU A 130 0.82 22.18 16.10
CA LEU A 130 1.25 20.79 16.35
C LEU A 130 2.66 20.52 15.84
N LEU A 131 3.02 21.04 14.65
CA LEU A 131 4.36 20.91 14.09
C LEU A 131 5.39 21.67 14.94
N SER A 132 5.10 22.91 15.31
CA SER A 132 5.99 23.73 16.15
C SER A 132 6.20 23.16 17.56
N ALA A 133 5.28 22.33 18.06
CA ALA A 133 5.41 21.64 19.34
C ALA A 133 6.33 20.40 19.29
N LEU A 134 6.73 19.93 18.10
CA LEU A 134 7.65 18.80 17.97
C LEU A 134 9.07 19.18 18.42
N PRO A 135 9.91 18.22 18.83
CA PRO A 135 11.36 18.44 18.96
C PRO A 135 11.96 18.93 17.63
N ARG A 136 13.06 19.71 17.69
CA ARG A 136 13.70 20.31 16.51
C ARG A 136 13.97 19.31 15.38
N GLU A 137 14.44 18.11 15.70
CA GLU A 137 14.68 17.08 14.68
C GLU A 137 13.39 16.63 13.98
N GLY A 138 12.30 16.48 14.72
CA GLY A 138 10.99 16.15 14.16
C GLY A 138 10.45 17.28 13.30
N GLN A 139 10.63 18.54 13.73
CA GLN A 139 10.30 19.71 12.91
C GLN A 139 11.05 19.71 11.59
N GLN A 140 12.37 19.44 11.61
CA GLN A 140 13.20 19.39 10.41
C GLN A 140 12.79 18.25 9.47
N ARG A 141 12.59 17.03 10.00
CA ARG A 141 12.17 15.87 9.19
C ARG A 141 10.82 16.12 8.52
N VAL A 142 9.83 16.59 9.28
CA VAL A 142 8.49 16.84 8.74
C VAL A 142 8.50 18.06 7.81
N GLY A 143 9.22 19.12 8.16
CA GLY A 143 9.38 20.30 7.31
C GLY A 143 9.96 19.95 5.94
N GLN A 144 11.02 19.15 5.89
CA GLN A 144 11.62 18.69 4.64
C GLN A 144 10.63 17.82 3.82
N LEU A 145 9.91 16.91 4.48
CA LEU A 145 8.87 16.12 3.82
C LEU A 145 7.83 17.03 3.16
N LEU A 146 7.30 18.02 3.89
CA LEU A 146 6.26 18.92 3.37
C LEU A 146 6.76 19.78 2.20
N VAL A 147 8.00 20.26 2.25
CA VAL A 147 8.62 21.00 1.13
C VAL A 147 8.76 20.12 -0.11
N ASP A 148 9.22 18.87 0.07
CA ASP A 148 9.36 17.91 -1.03
C ASP A 148 8.00 17.57 -1.66
N LEU A 149 6.99 17.28 -0.84
CA LEU A 149 5.63 16.99 -1.30
C LEU A 149 5.03 18.19 -2.02
N GLY A 150 5.12 19.38 -1.42
CA GLY A 150 4.62 20.61 -2.02
C GLY A 150 5.26 20.91 -3.38
N ARG A 151 6.56 20.60 -3.56
CA ARG A 151 7.24 20.72 -4.85
C ARG A 151 6.70 19.75 -5.89
N VAL A 152 6.47 18.48 -5.52
CA VAL A 152 5.92 17.46 -6.43
C VAL A 152 4.50 17.82 -6.85
N MET A 153 3.63 18.15 -5.90
CA MET A 153 2.24 18.55 -6.14
C MET A 153 2.17 19.79 -7.03
N ALA A 154 2.93 20.85 -6.69
CA ALA A 154 2.99 22.06 -7.51
C ALA A 154 3.53 21.81 -8.93
N GLY A 155 4.53 20.93 -9.06
CA GLY A 155 5.07 20.51 -10.35
C GLY A 155 4.03 19.77 -11.20
N ASN A 156 3.26 18.86 -10.59
CA ASN A 156 2.19 18.12 -11.24
C ASN A 156 1.02 19.01 -11.70
N LEU A 157 0.71 20.05 -10.93
CA LEU A 157 -0.31 21.03 -11.30
C LEU A 157 0.10 21.89 -12.50
N ASP A 158 1.41 22.18 -12.63
CA ASP A 158 1.99 22.93 -13.75
C ASP A 158 2.13 22.07 -15.01
N LYS A 159 2.79 20.92 -14.86
CA LYS A 159 2.98 19.93 -15.91
C LYS A 159 2.62 18.55 -15.35
N PRO A 160 1.46 17.97 -15.76
CA PRO A 160 1.01 16.68 -15.28
C PRO A 160 2.10 15.62 -15.38
N LEU A 161 2.39 14.99 -14.25
CA LEU A 161 3.34 13.89 -14.17
C LEU A 161 2.62 12.58 -14.56
N PRO A 162 3.35 11.59 -15.09
CA PRO A 162 2.84 10.22 -15.16
C PRO A 162 2.38 9.77 -13.77
N ARG A 163 1.28 9.00 -13.69
CA ARG A 163 0.69 8.58 -12.40
C ARG A 163 1.68 7.87 -11.49
N THR A 164 2.57 7.07 -12.06
CA THR A 164 3.67 6.41 -11.34
C THR A 164 4.63 7.42 -10.72
N GLY A 165 5.13 8.38 -11.51
CA GLY A 165 6.04 9.42 -11.02
C GLY A 165 5.40 10.35 -9.98
N TYR A 166 4.12 10.68 -10.14
CA TYR A 166 3.37 11.41 -9.12
C TYR A 166 3.20 10.59 -7.84
N GLY A 167 2.75 9.33 -7.94
CA GLY A 167 2.55 8.44 -6.80
C GLY A 167 3.83 8.16 -6.00
N GLU A 168 4.96 7.96 -6.70
CA GLU A 168 6.29 7.86 -6.08
C GLU A 168 6.69 9.18 -5.39
N GLY A 169 6.44 10.30 -6.06
CA GLY A 169 6.77 11.63 -5.57
C GLY A 169 5.98 12.06 -4.34
N VAL A 170 4.72 11.63 -4.20
CA VAL A 170 3.88 11.96 -3.03
C VAL A 170 3.84 10.81 -2.02
N LEU A 171 3.13 9.73 -2.32
CA LEU A 171 2.87 8.66 -1.37
C LEU A 171 4.12 7.81 -1.12
N GLY A 172 4.99 7.65 -2.12
CA GLY A 172 6.29 7.00 -1.96
C GLY A 172 7.17 7.71 -0.92
N ARG A 173 7.23 9.05 -0.97
CA ARG A 173 7.96 9.85 0.04
C ARG A 173 7.34 9.77 1.42
N VAL A 174 6.01 9.86 1.53
CA VAL A 174 5.30 9.69 2.82
C VAL A 174 5.56 8.30 3.39
N THR A 175 5.54 7.27 2.55
CA THR A 175 5.80 5.89 2.96
C THR A 175 7.25 5.73 3.43
N ARG A 176 8.22 6.28 2.70
CA ARG A 176 9.63 6.27 3.10
C ARG A 176 9.81 6.93 4.46
N TYR A 177 9.24 8.12 4.64
CA TYR A 177 9.26 8.81 5.92
C TYR A 177 8.67 7.96 7.05
N ALA A 178 7.49 7.36 6.83
CA ALA A 178 6.84 6.51 7.83
C ALA A 178 7.68 5.27 8.17
N CYS A 179 8.31 4.64 7.16
CA CYS A 179 9.22 3.51 7.33
C CYS A 179 10.45 3.91 8.14
N SER A 180 11.12 5.00 7.80
CA SER A 180 12.28 5.53 8.54
C SER A 180 11.92 5.85 9.99
N LEU A 181 10.74 6.44 10.22
CA LEU A 181 10.25 6.81 11.56
C LEU A 181 10.07 5.60 12.48
N VAL A 182 9.58 4.47 11.95
CA VAL A 182 9.34 3.25 12.75
C VAL A 182 10.54 2.30 12.80
N ALA A 183 11.51 2.50 11.91
CA ALA A 183 12.68 1.67 11.74
C ALA A 183 13.85 2.01 12.67
N GLU A 184 14.01 3.28 13.05
CA GLU A 184 15.03 3.77 14.01
C GLU A 184 16.42 3.10 13.84
N GLY A 185 16.98 3.14 12.63
CA GLY A 185 18.31 2.59 12.34
C GLY A 185 18.41 1.06 12.32
N ALA A 186 17.30 0.33 12.47
CA ALA A 186 17.29 -1.13 12.43
C ALA A 186 17.57 -1.71 11.02
N PHE A 187 17.56 -0.87 9.98
CA PHE A 187 17.63 -1.25 8.57
C PHE A 187 18.55 -0.36 7.77
N THR A 188 19.03 -0.89 6.64
CA THR A 188 19.79 -0.11 5.67
C THR A 188 18.86 0.86 4.94
N GLU A 189 19.41 1.98 4.46
CA GLU A 189 18.64 2.92 3.62
C GLU A 189 18.10 2.24 2.34
N ALA A 190 18.82 1.27 1.79
CA ALA A 190 18.38 0.49 0.64
C ALA A 190 17.14 -0.36 0.96
N ASP A 191 17.15 -1.14 2.05
CA ASP A 191 15.99 -1.95 2.46
C ASP A 191 14.77 -1.06 2.76
N LEU A 192 14.98 0.12 3.35
CA LEU A 192 13.92 1.08 3.64
C LEU A 192 13.34 1.73 2.39
N ALA A 193 14.18 2.11 1.43
CA ALA A 193 13.75 2.66 0.16
C ALA A 193 12.94 1.64 -0.64
N GLU A 194 13.39 0.39 -0.68
CA GLU A 194 12.67 -0.69 -1.35
C GLU A 194 11.31 -0.97 -0.70
N LEU A 195 11.25 -1.07 0.63
CA LEU A 195 9.99 -1.27 1.35
C LEU A 195 9.04 -0.11 1.08
N ALA A 196 9.56 1.11 1.13
CA ALA A 196 8.77 2.30 0.89
C ALA A 196 8.19 2.34 -0.53
N GLY A 197 8.97 1.90 -1.53
CA GLY A 197 8.50 1.74 -2.90
C GLY A 197 7.35 0.73 -2.98
N CYS A 198 7.55 -0.49 -2.47
CA CYS A 198 6.53 -1.55 -2.52
C CYS A 198 5.23 -1.18 -1.79
N VAL A 199 5.36 -0.63 -0.56
CA VAL A 199 4.21 -0.22 0.25
C VAL A 199 3.54 1.02 -0.33
N GLY A 200 4.31 1.98 -0.85
CA GLY A 200 3.79 3.18 -1.48
C GLY A 200 2.93 2.86 -2.70
N VAL A 201 3.43 2.01 -3.61
CA VAL A 201 2.66 1.55 -4.78
C VAL A 201 1.41 0.80 -4.33
N THR A 202 1.53 -0.13 -3.37
CA THR A 202 0.39 -0.89 -2.84
C THR A 202 -0.70 0.03 -2.27
N ALA A 203 -0.31 1.04 -1.50
CA ALA A 203 -1.23 2.00 -0.90
C ALA A 203 -1.89 2.90 -1.95
N GLN A 204 -1.14 3.32 -2.99
CA GLN A 204 -1.68 4.13 -4.07
C GLN A 204 -2.73 3.35 -4.87
N LEU A 205 -2.41 2.12 -5.25
CA LEU A 205 -3.32 1.21 -5.95
C LEU A 205 -4.59 0.96 -5.13
N ALA A 206 -4.47 0.80 -3.82
CA ALA A 206 -5.62 0.64 -2.93
C ALA A 206 -6.48 1.92 -2.85
N ASN A 207 -5.87 3.11 -2.89
CA ASN A 207 -6.59 4.39 -2.94
C ASN A 207 -7.32 4.56 -4.27
N ASP A 208 -6.65 4.35 -5.40
CA ASP A 208 -7.23 4.48 -6.74
C ASP A 208 -8.46 3.57 -6.90
N LEU A 209 -8.36 2.33 -6.43
CA LEU A 209 -9.48 1.39 -6.41
C LEU A 209 -10.61 1.87 -5.49
N ARG A 210 -10.28 2.37 -4.31
CA ARG A 210 -11.28 2.87 -3.36
C ARG A 210 -12.04 4.07 -3.93
N ASP A 211 -11.33 5.00 -4.54
CA ASP A 211 -11.85 6.28 -5.00
C ASP A 211 -12.51 6.15 -6.39
N GLY A 212 -12.30 5.01 -7.06
CA GLY A 212 -13.01 4.67 -8.30
C GLY A 212 -12.43 5.38 -9.51
N GLU A 213 -11.10 5.48 -9.57
CA GLU A 213 -10.35 6.22 -10.58
C GLU A 213 -10.35 5.53 -11.96
N LEU A 214 -11.52 5.31 -12.56
CA LEU A 214 -11.71 4.60 -13.82
C LEU A 214 -10.82 5.14 -14.95
N ALA A 215 -10.79 6.47 -15.10
CA ALA A 215 -10.07 7.16 -16.16
C ALA A 215 -8.54 6.95 -16.09
N LEU A 216 -7.96 6.73 -14.90
CA LEU A 216 -6.51 6.50 -14.76
C LEU A 216 -6.07 5.15 -15.32
N TYR A 217 -7.01 4.22 -15.50
CA TYR A 217 -6.74 2.83 -15.88
C TYR A 217 -7.36 2.47 -17.23
N ASP A 218 -7.92 3.46 -17.95
CA ASP A 218 -8.74 3.26 -19.14
C ASP A 218 -9.82 2.18 -18.94
N ALA A 219 -10.40 2.16 -17.73
CA ALA A 219 -11.41 1.17 -17.34
C ALA A 219 -12.81 1.71 -17.64
N GLY A 220 -13.63 0.92 -18.34
CA GLY A 220 -15.03 1.24 -18.62
C GLY A 220 -15.93 1.05 -17.39
N ASP A 221 -15.53 0.20 -16.46
CA ASP A 221 -16.28 -0.05 -15.23
C ASP A 221 -15.39 -0.41 -14.01
N ARG A 222 -16.06 -0.59 -12.86
CA ARG A 222 -15.38 -0.91 -11.60
C ARG A 222 -14.77 -2.31 -11.58
N ALA A 223 -15.30 -3.26 -12.34
CA ALA A 223 -14.73 -4.60 -12.43
C ALA A 223 -13.41 -4.59 -13.21
N GLU A 224 -13.36 -3.83 -14.31
CA GLU A 224 -12.15 -3.59 -15.10
C GLU A 224 -11.10 -2.84 -14.28
N LEU A 225 -11.49 -1.78 -13.55
CA LEU A 225 -10.58 -1.08 -12.63
C LEU A 225 -10.03 -2.04 -11.57
N THR A 226 -10.89 -2.84 -10.94
CA THR A 226 -10.47 -3.83 -9.94
C THR A 226 -9.46 -4.80 -10.53
N ARG A 227 -9.71 -5.30 -11.74
CA ARG A 227 -8.79 -6.20 -12.45
C ARG A 227 -7.44 -5.51 -12.74
N ALA A 228 -7.49 -4.31 -13.30
CA ALA A 228 -6.31 -3.53 -13.68
C ALA A 228 -5.44 -3.16 -12.47
N VAL A 229 -6.06 -2.84 -11.34
CA VAL A 229 -5.37 -2.54 -10.07
C VAL A 229 -4.77 -3.80 -9.47
N MET A 230 -5.55 -4.89 -9.37
CA MET A 230 -5.09 -6.12 -8.71
C MET A 230 -3.95 -6.80 -9.46
N LEU A 231 -3.91 -6.69 -10.80
CA LEU A 231 -2.77 -7.17 -11.60
C LEU A 231 -1.50 -6.36 -11.33
N ARG A 232 -1.60 -5.04 -11.19
CA ARG A 232 -0.45 -4.16 -10.87
C ARG A 232 0.05 -4.35 -9.44
N LEU A 233 -0.82 -4.83 -8.55
CA LEU A 233 -0.51 -5.08 -7.14
C LEU A 233 0.36 -6.32 -6.90
N LEU A 234 0.36 -7.28 -7.84
CA LEU A 234 1.01 -8.59 -7.69
C LEU A 234 2.47 -8.50 -7.23
N VAL A 235 3.30 -7.76 -7.97
CA VAL A 235 4.73 -7.58 -7.69
C VAL A 235 4.98 -6.80 -6.39
N PRO A 236 4.42 -5.60 -6.18
CA PRO A 236 4.68 -4.82 -4.95
C PRO A 236 4.13 -5.50 -3.69
N ALA A 237 3.10 -6.35 -3.79
CA ALA A 237 2.61 -7.12 -2.64
C ALA A 237 3.64 -8.17 -2.17
N LEU A 238 4.30 -8.88 -3.10
CA LEU A 238 5.34 -9.86 -2.76
C LEU A 238 6.52 -9.19 -2.06
N GLY A 239 7.08 -8.14 -2.69
CA GLY A 239 8.17 -7.35 -2.11
C GLY A 239 7.80 -6.79 -0.73
N SER A 240 6.58 -6.28 -0.58
CA SER A 240 6.07 -5.84 0.73
C SER A 240 6.07 -6.97 1.76
N PHE A 241 5.64 -8.18 1.41
CA PHE A 241 5.62 -9.32 2.33
C PHE A 241 6.99 -9.89 2.65
N ALA A 242 7.92 -9.92 1.70
CA ALA A 242 9.29 -10.35 1.90
C ALA A 242 10.02 -9.38 2.85
N LEU A 243 9.89 -8.09 2.59
CA LEU A 243 10.48 -7.05 3.42
C LEU A 243 9.82 -7.04 4.81
N LEU A 244 8.49 -7.07 4.93
CA LEU A 244 7.83 -7.17 6.25
C LEU A 244 8.25 -8.40 7.06
N ALA A 245 8.59 -9.53 6.42
CA ALA A 245 9.12 -10.71 7.10
C ALA A 245 10.49 -10.45 7.73
N ARG A 246 11.35 -9.68 7.04
CA ARG A 246 12.67 -9.27 7.55
C ARG A 246 12.56 -8.18 8.61
N LEU A 247 11.67 -7.22 8.39
CA LEU A 247 11.62 -5.98 9.16
C LEU A 247 10.84 -6.14 10.47
N GLY A 248 9.69 -6.82 10.45
CA GLY A 248 8.82 -6.94 11.61
C GLY A 248 9.50 -7.40 12.90
N PRO A 249 10.28 -8.51 12.88
CA PRO A 249 10.99 -8.98 14.07
C PRO A 249 12.09 -8.02 14.58
N ARG A 250 12.65 -7.19 13.69
CA ARG A 250 13.79 -6.30 13.97
C ARG A 250 13.36 -4.91 14.44
N THR A 251 12.13 -4.50 14.16
CA THR A 251 11.57 -3.24 14.67
C THR A 251 11.49 -3.29 16.20
N PRO A 252 12.15 -2.39 16.96
CA PRO A 252 12.26 -2.51 18.42
C PRO A 252 10.93 -2.25 19.14
N SER A 253 10.17 -1.27 18.66
CA SER A 253 8.91 -0.84 19.28
C SER A 253 7.77 -1.84 19.04
N ARG A 254 7.23 -2.41 20.12
CA ARG A 254 5.99 -3.22 20.09
C ARG A 254 4.81 -2.45 19.47
N GLY A 255 4.76 -1.14 19.69
CA GLY A 255 3.74 -0.26 19.13
C GLY A 255 3.86 -0.16 17.61
N ALA A 256 5.06 0.08 17.11
CA ALA A 256 5.37 0.11 15.68
C ALA A 256 5.07 -1.23 15.01
N ARG A 257 5.49 -2.36 15.60
CA ARG A 257 5.15 -3.70 15.10
C ARG A 257 3.63 -3.91 15.03
N THR A 258 2.89 -3.44 16.03
CA THR A 258 1.41 -3.54 16.03
C THR A 258 0.82 -2.69 14.90
N ALA A 259 1.31 -1.47 14.70
CA ALA A 259 0.90 -0.59 13.61
C ALA A 259 1.14 -1.23 12.23
N MET A 260 2.35 -1.76 12.01
CA MET A 260 2.71 -2.46 10.77
C MET A 260 1.80 -3.66 10.52
N ALA A 261 1.67 -4.57 11.51
CA ALA A 261 0.79 -5.74 11.38
C ALA A 261 -0.66 -5.35 11.11
N TYR A 262 -1.16 -4.31 11.79
CA TYR A 262 -2.53 -3.82 11.59
C TYR A 262 -2.75 -3.29 10.17
N MET A 263 -1.81 -2.49 9.64
CA MET A 263 -1.87 -1.98 8.27
C MET A 263 -1.79 -3.11 7.24
N THR A 264 -0.89 -4.08 7.42
CA THR A 264 -0.78 -5.25 6.54
C THR A 264 -2.08 -6.06 6.51
N ILE A 265 -2.64 -6.39 7.68
CA ILE A 265 -3.88 -7.16 7.79
C ILE A 265 -5.05 -6.42 7.14
N THR A 266 -5.21 -5.12 7.43
CA THR A 266 -6.37 -4.35 6.96
C THR A 266 -6.30 -4.02 5.48
N THR A 267 -5.11 -3.70 4.95
CA THR A 267 -4.89 -3.45 3.52
C THR A 267 -5.11 -4.72 2.71
N THR A 268 -4.53 -5.85 3.14
CA THR A 268 -4.77 -7.15 2.48
C THR A 268 -6.26 -7.52 2.51
N ALA A 269 -6.93 -7.31 3.64
CA ALA A 269 -8.35 -7.61 3.74
C ALA A 269 -9.23 -6.71 2.84
N PHE A 270 -8.85 -5.45 2.61
CA PHE A 270 -9.52 -4.57 1.66
C PHE A 270 -9.38 -5.11 0.23
N LEU A 271 -8.15 -5.46 -0.17
CA LEU A 271 -7.86 -5.97 -1.51
C LEU A 271 -8.52 -7.33 -1.78
N CYS A 272 -8.49 -8.25 -0.82
CA CYS A 272 -9.22 -9.53 -0.92
C CYS A 272 -10.72 -9.30 -1.09
N HIS A 273 -11.29 -8.35 -0.35
CA HIS A 273 -12.72 -8.06 -0.44
C HIS A 273 -13.11 -7.50 -1.81
N ALA A 274 -12.25 -6.68 -2.43
CA ALA A 274 -12.52 -6.10 -3.75
C ALA A 274 -12.71 -7.15 -4.86
N VAL A 275 -12.06 -8.32 -4.73
CA VAL A 275 -12.20 -9.46 -5.67
C VAL A 275 -13.05 -10.61 -5.13
N GLY A 276 -13.81 -10.38 -4.05
CA GLY A 276 -14.65 -11.41 -3.44
C GLY A 276 -13.87 -12.61 -2.86
N ALA A 277 -12.60 -12.42 -2.49
CA ALA A 277 -11.76 -13.46 -1.91
C ALA A 277 -11.84 -13.52 -0.38
N PRO A 278 -11.54 -14.67 0.24
CA PRO A 278 -11.50 -14.80 1.69
C PRO A 278 -10.45 -13.86 2.30
N VAL A 279 -10.87 -13.04 3.26
CA VAL A 279 -9.96 -12.14 3.99
C VAL A 279 -9.10 -12.94 4.99
N PRO A 280 -7.85 -12.49 5.28
CA PRO A 280 -6.97 -13.22 6.18
C PRO A 280 -7.56 -13.28 7.59
N TYR A 281 -8.18 -12.21 8.06
CA TYR A 281 -8.81 -12.16 9.38
C TYR A 281 -10.20 -11.53 9.31
N ARG A 282 -11.16 -12.16 10.01
CA ARG A 282 -12.47 -11.57 10.27
C ARG A 282 -12.30 -10.20 10.93
N ARG A 283 -13.15 -9.23 10.58
CA ARG A 283 -13.03 -7.83 11.03
C ARG A 283 -12.81 -7.67 12.54
N ARG A 284 -13.55 -8.43 13.36
CA ARG A 284 -13.45 -8.40 14.84
C ARG A 284 -12.10 -8.90 15.39
N LEU A 285 -11.35 -9.69 14.63
CA LEU A 285 -10.09 -10.30 15.08
C LEU A 285 -8.85 -9.55 14.59
N ARG A 286 -8.97 -8.59 13.67
CA ARG A 286 -7.84 -7.90 13.04
C ARG A 286 -6.94 -7.20 14.05
N LEU A 287 -7.54 -6.50 15.02
CA LEU A 287 -6.81 -5.82 16.09
C LEU A 287 -6.05 -6.84 16.96
N GLY A 288 -6.74 -7.86 17.45
CA GLY A 288 -6.14 -8.88 18.31
C GLY A 288 -4.99 -9.61 17.62
N ALA A 289 -5.16 -9.97 16.34
CA ALA A 289 -4.13 -10.58 15.53
C ALA A 289 -2.89 -9.68 15.37
N ALA A 290 -3.06 -8.38 15.13
CA ALA A 290 -1.96 -7.43 15.06
C ALA A 290 -1.18 -7.33 16.38
N VAL A 291 -1.90 -7.27 17.52
CA VAL A 291 -1.28 -7.23 18.86
C VAL A 291 -0.53 -8.52 19.17
N LEU A 292 -1.09 -9.69 18.79
CA LEU A 292 -0.42 -10.98 18.97
C LEU A 292 0.84 -11.09 18.11
N ALA A 293 0.76 -10.71 16.83
CA ALA A 293 1.91 -10.69 15.93
C ALA A 293 3.05 -9.81 16.46
N ALA A 294 2.74 -8.64 17.02
CA ALA A 294 3.74 -7.73 17.57
C ALA A 294 4.47 -8.27 18.82
N ARG A 295 3.90 -9.27 19.52
CA ARG A 295 4.43 -9.81 20.76
C ARG A 295 5.35 -11.01 20.58
N SER A 296 5.29 -11.70 19.44
CA SER A 296 5.98 -12.97 19.25
C SER A 296 6.36 -13.17 17.77
N PRO A 297 7.62 -13.52 17.47
CA PRO A 297 8.05 -13.85 16.11
C PRO A 297 7.24 -14.99 15.49
N VAL A 298 6.83 -15.98 16.28
CA VAL A 298 5.98 -17.10 15.82
C VAL A 298 4.63 -16.59 15.32
N HIS A 299 3.99 -15.71 16.10
CA HIS A 299 2.71 -15.11 15.72
C HIS A 299 2.85 -14.13 14.56
N TRP A 300 3.99 -13.45 14.44
CA TRP A 300 4.31 -12.61 13.28
C TRP A 300 4.39 -13.45 11.99
N THR A 301 5.15 -14.53 12.02
CA THR A 301 5.27 -15.46 10.89
C THR A 301 3.93 -16.09 10.52
N ALA A 302 3.14 -16.52 11.52
CA ALA A 302 1.80 -17.05 11.27
C ALA A 302 0.86 -16.00 10.64
N MET A 303 0.97 -14.74 11.06
CA MET A 303 0.22 -13.62 10.47
C MET A 303 0.61 -13.40 9.02
N LEU A 304 1.91 -13.35 8.71
CA LEU A 304 2.39 -13.19 7.33
C LEU A 304 1.99 -14.35 6.44
N GLN A 305 2.10 -15.60 6.90
CA GLN A 305 1.64 -16.76 6.14
C GLN A 305 0.14 -16.68 5.81
N ARG A 306 -0.67 -16.25 6.78
CA ARG A 306 -2.12 -16.13 6.59
C ARG A 306 -2.50 -15.00 5.63
N VAL A 307 -1.79 -13.87 5.73
CA VAL A 307 -1.90 -12.74 4.79
C VAL A 307 -1.50 -13.16 3.38
N ARG A 308 -0.36 -13.84 3.21
CA ARG A 308 0.12 -14.35 1.91
C ARG A 308 -0.89 -15.30 1.28
N ARG A 309 -1.37 -16.30 2.02
CA ARG A 309 -2.40 -17.24 1.52
C ARG A 309 -3.69 -16.54 1.08
N ALA A 310 -4.10 -15.48 1.78
CA ALA A 310 -5.27 -14.71 1.39
C ALA A 310 -5.02 -13.90 0.12
N ALA A 311 -3.83 -13.31 -0.02
CA ALA A 311 -3.41 -12.64 -1.24
C ALA A 311 -3.36 -13.63 -2.42
N ASP A 312 -2.71 -14.78 -2.26
CA ASP A 312 -2.66 -15.85 -3.28
C ASP A 312 -4.09 -16.27 -3.70
N GLY A 313 -5.00 -16.48 -2.74
CA GLY A 313 -6.39 -16.79 -3.04
C GLY A 313 -7.15 -15.67 -3.75
N ALA A 314 -6.80 -14.41 -3.50
CA ALA A 314 -7.33 -13.25 -4.21
C ALA A 314 -6.83 -13.20 -5.66
N VAL A 315 -5.55 -13.50 -5.88
CA VAL A 315 -4.96 -13.63 -7.21
C VAL A 315 -5.63 -14.76 -7.99
N HIS A 316 -5.77 -15.95 -7.40
CA HIS A 316 -6.43 -17.08 -8.07
C HIS A 316 -7.86 -16.74 -8.49
N ARG A 317 -8.68 -16.16 -7.60
CA ARG A 317 -10.05 -15.74 -7.97
C ARG A 317 -10.08 -14.70 -9.09
N LEU A 318 -9.13 -13.77 -9.08
CA LEU A 318 -9.03 -12.77 -10.14
C LEU A 318 -8.73 -13.43 -11.49
N LEU A 319 -7.83 -14.41 -11.51
CA LEU A 319 -7.47 -15.15 -12.71
C LEU A 319 -8.61 -16.04 -13.20
N ASP A 320 -9.29 -16.75 -12.29
CA ASP A 320 -10.43 -17.62 -12.62
C ASP A 320 -11.63 -16.82 -13.17
N ALA A 321 -11.82 -15.58 -12.72
CA ALA A 321 -12.87 -14.69 -13.18
C ALA A 321 -12.54 -13.97 -14.51
N SER A 322 -11.34 -14.17 -15.06
CA SER A 322 -10.90 -13.51 -16.29
C SER A 322 -11.23 -14.38 -17.51
N SER A 323 -12.37 -14.10 -18.17
CA SER A 323 -12.78 -14.73 -19.43
C SER A 323 -11.71 -14.64 -20.54
N ASP A 324 -10.89 -13.60 -20.53
CA ASP A 324 -9.81 -13.38 -21.50
C ASP A 324 -8.63 -14.36 -21.38
N LEU A 325 -8.51 -15.09 -20.26
CA LEU A 325 -7.53 -16.18 -20.11
C LEU A 325 -8.07 -17.53 -20.58
N ALA A 326 -9.39 -17.65 -20.69
CA ALA A 326 -10.08 -18.83 -21.21
C ALA A 326 -10.30 -18.78 -22.73
N ALA A 327 -10.25 -17.58 -23.34
CA ALA A 327 -10.78 -17.38 -24.69
C ALA A 327 -9.78 -17.53 -25.86
N THR A 328 -8.46 -17.68 -25.64
CA THR A 328 -7.53 -17.91 -26.76
C THR A 328 -6.29 -18.72 -26.36
N GLY A 329 -6.15 -19.91 -26.95
CA GLY A 329 -4.90 -20.68 -27.02
C GLY A 329 -4.72 -21.79 -25.97
N SER A 330 -3.63 -22.57 -26.13
CA SER A 330 -3.28 -23.77 -25.34
C SER A 330 -3.25 -23.56 -23.82
N ALA A 331 -3.25 -22.32 -23.33
CA ALA A 331 -3.36 -21.95 -21.92
C ALA A 331 -4.64 -22.48 -21.24
N ALA A 332 -5.76 -22.60 -21.95
CA ALA A 332 -7.00 -23.18 -21.41
C ALA A 332 -6.85 -24.69 -21.11
N GLN A 333 -6.05 -25.41 -21.91
CA GLN A 333 -5.73 -26.82 -21.65
C GLN A 333 -4.76 -26.94 -20.46
N VAL A 334 -3.82 -26.01 -20.29
CA VAL A 334 -2.84 -26.05 -19.18
C VAL A 334 -3.46 -25.70 -17.82
N LEU A 335 -4.43 -24.79 -17.77
CA LEU A 335 -5.20 -24.51 -16.55
C LEU A 335 -6.14 -25.67 -16.15
N GLY A 336 -6.56 -26.50 -17.12
CA GLY A 336 -7.43 -27.67 -16.93
C GLY A 336 -6.72 -28.97 -16.53
N LEU A 337 -5.40 -29.08 -16.71
CA LEU A 337 -4.63 -30.31 -16.41
C LEU A 337 -4.42 -30.59 -14.91
N GLY A 338 -4.88 -29.70 -14.02
CA GLY A 338 -4.76 -29.86 -12.57
C GLY A 338 -5.70 -30.88 -11.91
N ALA A 339 -6.54 -31.59 -12.68
CA ALA A 339 -7.58 -32.46 -12.13
C ALA A 339 -7.20 -33.95 -12.00
N SER A 340 -6.01 -34.40 -12.44
CA SER A 340 -5.79 -35.86 -12.60
C SER A 340 -4.44 -36.45 -12.15
N ARG A 341 -3.63 -35.78 -11.32
CA ARG A 341 -2.48 -36.46 -10.70
C ARG A 341 -2.35 -36.18 -9.20
N SER A 342 -2.02 -37.25 -8.47
CA SER A 342 -1.88 -37.33 -7.02
C SER A 342 -1.10 -36.16 -6.39
N PRO A 343 -1.47 -35.74 -5.17
CA PRO A 343 -0.97 -34.52 -4.55
C PRO A 343 0.50 -34.69 -4.13
N THR A 344 1.41 -34.02 -4.84
CA THR A 344 2.75 -33.77 -4.33
C THR A 344 2.69 -32.61 -3.33
N PRO A 345 3.35 -32.70 -2.16
CA PRO A 345 3.19 -31.72 -1.08
C PRO A 345 4.02 -30.44 -1.26
N SER A 346 4.79 -30.30 -2.35
CA SER A 346 5.57 -29.09 -2.59
C SER A 346 4.83 -28.14 -3.52
N ILE A 347 4.75 -26.87 -3.09
CA ILE A 347 4.11 -25.77 -3.82
C ILE A 347 4.98 -25.29 -5.00
N ALA A 348 6.27 -25.65 -5.02
CA ALA A 348 7.24 -25.19 -6.02
C ALA A 348 6.98 -25.69 -7.45
N PRO A 349 6.71 -27.00 -7.72
CA PRO A 349 6.36 -27.49 -9.05
C PRO A 349 5.11 -26.81 -9.63
N LEU A 350 4.04 -26.69 -8.82
CA LEU A 350 2.79 -26.03 -9.23
C LEU A 350 2.95 -24.56 -9.61
N VAL A 351 3.94 -23.86 -9.06
CA VAL A 351 4.21 -22.44 -9.30
C VAL A 351 5.15 -22.27 -10.49
N VAL A 352 6.18 -23.11 -10.62
CA VAL A 352 7.12 -23.12 -11.76
C VAL A 352 6.41 -23.57 -13.04
N ASP A 353 5.66 -24.68 -13.00
CA ASP A 353 4.96 -25.22 -14.17
C ASP A 353 3.91 -24.24 -14.69
N ARG A 354 3.21 -23.52 -13.80
CA ARG A 354 2.26 -22.49 -14.20
C ARG A 354 2.93 -21.21 -14.70
N ALA A 355 4.09 -20.83 -14.16
CA ALA A 355 4.86 -19.71 -14.69
C ALA A 355 5.33 -19.99 -16.13
N PHE A 356 5.91 -21.17 -16.38
CA PHE A 356 6.37 -21.56 -17.72
C PHE A 356 5.23 -21.81 -18.69
N ALA A 357 4.10 -22.35 -18.26
CA ALA A 357 2.92 -22.47 -19.09
C ALA A 357 2.41 -21.10 -19.60
N LEU A 358 2.46 -20.09 -18.74
CA LEU A 358 2.09 -18.72 -19.09
C LEU A 358 3.11 -18.07 -20.04
N VAL A 359 4.40 -18.38 -19.89
CA VAL A 359 5.48 -17.94 -20.79
C VAL A 359 5.40 -18.65 -22.14
N ALA A 360 5.16 -19.96 -22.17
CA ALA A 360 5.02 -20.75 -23.40
C ALA A 360 3.78 -20.37 -24.22
N ALA A 361 2.78 -19.79 -23.56
CA ALA A 361 1.61 -19.23 -24.23
C ALA A 361 1.86 -17.82 -24.79
N LEU A 362 3.05 -17.22 -24.64
CA LEU A 362 3.41 -15.97 -25.31
C LEU A 362 3.74 -16.21 -26.79
N PRO A 363 3.67 -15.18 -27.65
CA PRO A 363 4.09 -15.30 -29.05
C PRO A 363 5.55 -15.79 -29.17
N ALA A 364 5.82 -16.67 -30.13
CA ALA A 364 7.17 -17.20 -30.39
C ALA A 364 8.12 -16.16 -31.02
N GLU A 365 7.57 -15.09 -31.58
CA GLU A 365 8.33 -13.99 -32.15
C GLU A 365 9.01 -13.15 -31.06
N PRO A 366 10.18 -12.53 -31.34
CA PRO A 366 10.83 -11.63 -30.41
C PRO A 366 9.85 -10.56 -29.91
N LEU A 367 9.76 -10.37 -28.59
CA LEU A 367 8.90 -9.38 -27.94
C LEU A 367 9.46 -7.95 -28.18
N CYS A 368 9.50 -7.52 -29.43
CA CYS A 368 10.01 -6.24 -29.87
C CYS A 368 8.84 -5.28 -30.09
N GLY A 369 8.59 -4.37 -29.15
CA GLY A 369 7.57 -3.32 -29.25
C GLY A 369 6.51 -3.35 -28.15
N LYS A 370 5.40 -2.63 -28.35
CA LYS A 370 4.26 -2.60 -27.41
C LYS A 370 3.51 -3.92 -27.48
N LEU A 371 3.77 -4.81 -26.52
CA LEU A 371 3.04 -6.07 -26.39
C LEU A 371 1.51 -5.87 -26.24
N PRO A 372 0.68 -6.74 -26.85
CA PRO A 372 -0.75 -6.81 -26.59
C PRO A 372 -1.06 -6.95 -25.09
N GLY A 373 -2.19 -6.40 -24.64
CA GLY A 373 -2.53 -6.36 -23.21
C GLY A 373 -2.60 -7.74 -22.55
N HIS A 374 -2.98 -8.78 -23.29
CA HIS A 374 -3.07 -10.15 -22.77
C HIS A 374 -1.70 -10.82 -22.59
N ASP A 375 -0.73 -10.56 -23.47
CA ASP A 375 0.64 -11.09 -23.36
C ASP A 375 1.40 -10.42 -22.22
N LYS A 376 1.23 -9.11 -22.03
CA LYS A 376 1.73 -8.40 -20.84
C LYS A 376 1.19 -9.00 -19.54
N ARG A 377 -0.10 -9.35 -19.53
CA ARG A 377 -0.74 -9.99 -18.37
C ARG A 377 -0.16 -11.38 -18.09
N ARG A 378 0.01 -12.22 -19.11
CA ARG A 378 0.64 -13.55 -18.96
C ARG A 378 2.06 -13.45 -18.40
N MET A 379 2.86 -12.52 -18.94
CA MET A 379 4.24 -12.29 -18.47
C MET A 379 4.28 -11.83 -17.01
N MET A 380 3.45 -10.84 -16.62
CA MET A 380 3.40 -10.37 -15.24
C MET A 380 2.98 -11.46 -14.23
N ILE A 381 2.07 -12.36 -14.62
CA ILE A 381 1.63 -13.46 -13.76
C ILE A 381 2.72 -14.54 -13.69
N ALA A 382 3.39 -14.84 -14.80
CA ALA A 382 4.53 -15.75 -14.81
C ALA A 382 5.67 -15.24 -13.92
N ASP A 383 5.99 -13.95 -14.01
CA ASP A 383 6.97 -13.30 -13.14
C ASP A 383 6.56 -13.37 -11.67
N HIS A 384 5.29 -13.06 -11.35
CA HIS A 384 4.79 -13.13 -9.97
C HIS A 384 4.90 -14.54 -9.38
N LEU A 385 4.59 -15.56 -10.18
CA LEU A 385 4.74 -16.95 -9.77
C LEU A 385 6.22 -17.31 -9.59
N ALA A 386 7.09 -16.93 -10.54
CA ALA A 386 8.52 -17.21 -10.48
C ALA A 386 9.21 -16.55 -9.28
N PHE A 387 9.01 -15.24 -9.09
CA PHE A 387 9.55 -14.51 -7.94
C PHE A 387 8.95 -15.01 -6.62
N GLY A 388 7.65 -15.29 -6.59
CA GLY A 388 7.00 -15.89 -5.43
C GLY A 388 7.56 -17.28 -5.08
N ALA A 389 8.03 -18.06 -6.04
CA ALA A 389 8.70 -19.34 -5.78
C ALA A 389 10.05 -19.13 -5.10
N VAL A 390 10.85 -18.19 -5.60
CA VAL A 390 12.17 -17.86 -5.06
C VAL A 390 12.08 -17.30 -3.63
N GLU A 391 11.12 -16.41 -3.36
CA GLU A 391 10.92 -15.82 -2.03
C GLU A 391 10.43 -16.81 -0.96
N ARG A 392 9.90 -17.96 -1.37
CA ARG A 392 9.44 -19.02 -0.46
C ARG A 392 10.57 -19.94 0.00
N LEU A 393 11.76 -19.83 -0.59
CA LEU A 393 12.95 -20.56 -0.18
C LEU A 393 13.48 -20.07 1.17
N ARG A 394 13.99 -20.98 2.00
CA ARG A 394 14.65 -20.59 3.25
C ARG A 394 16.00 -19.94 2.94
N PRO A 395 16.43 -18.90 3.68
CA PRO A 395 17.74 -18.29 3.47
C PRO A 395 18.86 -19.34 3.61
N ARG A 396 19.78 -19.39 2.64
CA ARG A 396 20.91 -20.34 2.56
C ARG A 396 20.51 -21.81 2.36
N ASP A 397 19.27 -22.08 1.97
CA ASP A 397 18.84 -23.41 1.57
C ASP A 397 19.27 -23.67 0.12
N THR A 398 20.56 -24.01 -0.02
CA THR A 398 21.20 -24.25 -1.32
C THR A 398 20.54 -25.40 -2.07
N ASP A 399 20.03 -26.40 -1.35
CA ASP A 399 19.38 -27.56 -1.94
C ASP A 399 18.01 -27.19 -2.49
N ALA A 400 17.22 -26.40 -1.76
CA ALA A 400 15.94 -25.90 -2.25
C ALA A 400 16.10 -24.89 -3.40
N MET A 401 17.17 -24.06 -3.38
CA MET A 401 17.52 -23.18 -4.49
C MET A 401 17.96 -23.98 -5.73
N ASN A 402 18.82 -24.99 -5.56
CA ASN A 402 19.24 -25.86 -6.64
C ASN A 402 18.06 -26.65 -7.21
N ALA A 403 17.15 -27.15 -6.37
CA ALA A 403 15.95 -27.84 -6.81
C ALA A 403 15.01 -26.91 -7.59
N LEU A 404 14.82 -25.68 -7.12
CA LEU A 404 14.01 -24.68 -7.81
C LEU A 404 14.65 -24.27 -9.14
N ALA A 405 15.96 -24.00 -9.16
CA ALA A 405 16.71 -23.69 -10.38
C ALA A 405 16.68 -24.84 -11.38
N THR A 406 16.81 -26.08 -10.91
CA THR A 406 16.68 -27.29 -11.73
C THR A 406 15.27 -27.40 -12.31
N GLN A 407 14.22 -27.07 -11.55
CA GLN A 407 12.85 -27.04 -12.08
C GLN A 407 12.66 -25.94 -13.13
N PHE A 408 13.22 -24.74 -12.92
CA PHE A 408 13.23 -23.68 -13.92
C PHE A 408 13.95 -24.14 -15.21
N GLN A 409 15.09 -24.81 -15.08
CA GLN A 409 15.85 -25.33 -16.21
C GLN A 409 15.10 -26.45 -16.94
N LEU A 410 14.54 -27.42 -16.23
CA LEU A 410 13.78 -28.52 -16.83
C LEU A 410 12.54 -28.00 -17.58
N ALA A 411 11.79 -27.06 -17.00
CA ALA A 411 10.63 -26.46 -17.65
C ALA A 411 11.01 -25.57 -18.86
N ALA A 412 12.18 -24.92 -18.83
CA ALA A 412 12.74 -24.19 -19.97
C ALA A 412 13.18 -25.14 -21.11
N LEU A 413 13.65 -26.34 -20.77
CA LEU A 413 14.05 -27.37 -21.73
C LEU A 413 12.84 -28.06 -22.38
N ASP A 414 11.77 -28.30 -21.63
CA ASP A 414 10.52 -28.85 -22.17
C ASP A 414 9.82 -27.87 -23.14
N THR A 415 10.00 -26.56 -22.95
CA THR A 415 9.42 -25.54 -23.84
C THR A 415 10.23 -25.33 -25.14
N THR A 416 11.48 -25.79 -25.19
CA THR A 416 12.35 -25.70 -26.40
C THR A 416 12.24 -26.91 -27.32
N ASN A 417 11.54 -27.98 -26.92
CA ASN A 417 11.25 -29.15 -27.76
C ASN A 417 9.74 -29.36 -27.94
N PRO A 418 9.06 -28.65 -28.86
CA PRO A 418 7.63 -28.89 -29.12
C PRO A 418 7.35 -30.19 -29.87
N GLY A 419 8.37 -30.96 -30.25
CA GLY A 419 8.23 -32.18 -31.02
C GLY A 419 9.36 -33.14 -30.73
N ILE A 420 9.07 -34.14 -29.90
CA ILE A 420 9.27 -35.58 -30.14
C ILE A 420 8.60 -36.24 -28.94
N ASN A 421 7.33 -36.63 -29.11
CA ASN A 421 6.82 -37.81 -28.45
C ASN A 421 6.41 -38.77 -29.57
N PRO A 422 6.74 -40.07 -29.49
CA PRO A 422 6.23 -41.07 -30.40
C PRO A 422 4.71 -41.20 -30.35
#